data_AF-A0A1V0PQZ7-F1
#
_entry.id   AF-A0A1V0PQZ7-F1
#
_cell.length_a   1.000
_cell.length_b   1.000
_cell.length_c   1.000
_cell.angle_alpha   90.00
_cell.angle_beta   90.00
_cell.angle_gamma   90.00
#
_symmetry.space_group_name_H-M   'P 1'
#
loop_
_entity.id
_entity.type
_entity.pdbx_description
1 polymer ?
#
loop_
_entity_poly.entity_id
_entity_poly.type
_entity_poly.pdbx_seq_one_letter_code
_entity_poly.pdbx_strand_id
1 'polypeptide(L)'
;MTDPDGSVLSQRLEAIARDTGLTDGVKKELIAALSAQAEAKAGREAEQTRFAAQHRRGRWSTPLAVALTGLITLSGNFAFYYWRADQAAVHQSAQADQDAANARQIAQANAEAERRLQRDKFEAEQNQAALSFQYEVIKSELAKRESPEARANALRFLVRVGILGEPLILSEIDTIIAEVQGGDADALPPVGGAGTEYSHDYSPCKDTRFIDRAGPMMVDRMRKVGGLDGIAISPDAPAWIAALRDVLADNGVCAPDQIGMVFAIAAIETSGFSRFEVTAEQARDIFERFYEGREGLASELYPEDGAVEKFRNRGLNMVFGRPNYEFLATALQRPELLDDPDLLARDPELSARAVVATYRRLGLFSRCPPGNCDVDHILRRTLGTTAMSGRVQDMIAAATRYLEEAQ
;
A
#
# COMPACT_ATOMS: atom_id res chain seq x y z
N MET A 1 6.93 -37.17 -38.03
CA MET A 1 7.72 -38.42 -38.11
C MET A 1 8.20 -38.55 -39.54
N THR A 2 9.48 -38.27 -39.79
CA THR A 2 10.13 -38.51 -41.07
C THR A 2 10.23 -40.03 -41.26
N ASP A 3 9.63 -40.54 -42.33
CA ASP A 3 9.59 -41.96 -42.67
C ASP A 3 11.02 -42.47 -42.95
N PRO A 4 11.64 -43.25 -42.02
CA PRO A 4 13.02 -43.69 -42.18
C PRO A 4 13.15 -44.69 -43.35
N ASP A 5 12.08 -45.39 -43.72
CA ASP A 5 12.09 -46.42 -44.77
C ASP A 5 12.07 -45.81 -46.18
N GLY A 6 11.44 -44.64 -46.36
CA GLY A 6 11.43 -43.93 -47.64
C GLY A 6 12.83 -43.49 -48.10
N SER A 7 13.72 -43.19 -47.13
CA SER A 7 15.12 -42.82 -47.43
C SER A 7 15.94 -44.01 -47.95
N VAL A 8 15.67 -45.22 -47.46
CA VAL A 8 16.42 -46.44 -47.80
C VAL A 8 16.04 -46.95 -49.20
N LEU A 9 14.76 -46.85 -49.57
CA LEU A 9 14.31 -47.22 -50.91
C LEU A 9 14.90 -46.27 -51.98
N SER A 10 14.87 -44.97 -51.72
CA SER A 10 15.47 -43.95 -52.59
C SER A 10 16.95 -44.23 -52.85
N GLN A 11 17.72 -44.50 -51.78
CA GLN A 11 19.15 -44.82 -51.89
C GLN A 11 19.43 -46.11 -52.69
N ARG A 12 18.59 -47.13 -52.54
CA ARG A 12 18.73 -48.40 -53.29
C ARG A 12 18.39 -48.24 -54.77
N LEU A 13 17.36 -47.46 -55.09
CA LEU A 13 16.99 -47.15 -56.48
C LEU A 13 18.08 -46.31 -57.17
N GLU A 14 18.65 -45.34 -56.48
CA GLU A 14 19.80 -44.57 -56.99
C GLU A 14 21.04 -45.45 -57.21
N ALA A 15 21.32 -46.39 -56.29
CA ALA A 15 22.46 -47.30 -56.43
C ALA A 15 22.33 -48.19 -57.68
N ILE A 16 21.13 -48.74 -57.94
CA ILE A 16 20.86 -49.58 -59.12
C ILE A 16 20.92 -48.76 -60.41
N ALA A 17 20.42 -47.53 -60.40
CA ALA A 17 20.48 -46.65 -61.57
C ALA A 17 21.92 -46.32 -61.97
N ARG A 18 22.81 -46.12 -60.98
CA ARG A 18 24.22 -45.72 -61.18
C ARG A 18 25.16 -46.90 -61.44
N ASP A 19 24.73 -48.14 -61.27
CA ASP A 19 25.57 -49.32 -61.49
C ASP A 19 25.89 -49.51 -62.99
N THR A 20 27.15 -49.33 -63.38
CA THR A 20 27.60 -49.46 -64.78
C THR A 20 27.75 -50.91 -65.23
N GLY A 21 27.70 -51.88 -64.31
CA GLY A 21 27.77 -53.31 -64.60
C GLY A 21 26.43 -53.94 -65.00
N LEU A 22 25.33 -53.22 -64.82
CA LEU A 22 23.99 -53.69 -65.16
C LEU A 22 23.53 -53.15 -66.52
N THR A 23 22.97 -54.02 -67.35
CA THR A 23 22.33 -53.62 -68.60
C THR A 23 21.00 -52.91 -68.31
N ASP A 24 20.58 -52.01 -69.20
CA ASP A 24 19.38 -51.19 -69.00
C ASP A 24 18.10 -52.02 -68.82
N GLY A 25 18.03 -53.19 -69.47
CA GLY A 25 16.93 -54.14 -69.30
C GLY A 25 16.83 -54.66 -67.87
N VAL A 26 17.96 -55.05 -67.28
CA VAL A 26 18.03 -55.60 -65.92
C VAL A 26 17.78 -54.51 -64.87
N LYS A 27 18.26 -53.27 -65.11
CA LYS A 27 17.96 -52.12 -64.24
C LYS A 27 16.46 -51.87 -64.16
N LYS A 28 15.77 -51.90 -65.30
CA LYS A 28 14.32 -51.65 -65.37
C LYS A 28 13.52 -52.71 -64.61
N GLU A 29 13.90 -53.98 -64.73
CA GLU A 29 13.25 -55.08 -63.99
C GLU A 29 13.49 -54.99 -62.48
N LEU A 30 14.72 -54.67 -62.05
CA LEU A 30 15.05 -54.51 -60.63
C LEU A 30 14.32 -53.34 -59.98
N ILE A 31 14.23 -52.20 -60.68
CA ILE A 31 13.48 -51.03 -60.19
C ILE A 31 12.00 -51.39 -60.06
N ALA A 32 11.40 -52.03 -61.07
CA ALA A 32 10.00 -52.44 -61.03
C ALA A 32 9.71 -53.43 -59.88
N ALA A 33 10.59 -54.41 -59.65
CA ALA A 33 10.45 -55.38 -58.57
C ALA A 33 10.55 -54.72 -57.18
N LEU A 34 11.48 -53.78 -56.99
CA LEU A 34 11.65 -53.06 -55.73
C LEU A 34 10.48 -52.12 -55.43
N SER A 35 9.95 -51.43 -56.44
CA SER A 35 8.75 -50.60 -56.29
C SER A 35 7.52 -51.44 -55.93
N ALA A 36 7.30 -52.56 -56.60
CA ALA A 36 6.19 -53.47 -56.28
C ALA A 36 6.29 -54.06 -54.86
N GLN A 37 7.51 -54.35 -54.39
CA GLN A 37 7.74 -54.83 -53.03
C GLN A 37 7.43 -53.75 -51.98
N ALA A 38 7.76 -52.49 -52.25
CA ALA A 38 7.47 -51.37 -51.36
C ALA A 38 5.95 -51.13 -51.23
N GLU A 39 5.23 -51.15 -52.35
CA GLU A 39 3.76 -51.01 -52.36
C GLU A 39 3.06 -52.14 -51.58
N ALA A 40 3.51 -53.38 -51.75
CA ALA A 40 2.98 -54.53 -51.02
C ALA A 40 3.28 -54.50 -49.50
N LYS A 41 4.35 -53.81 -49.08
CA LYS A 41 4.66 -53.59 -47.65
C LYS A 41 3.76 -52.50 -47.07
N ALA A 42 3.63 -51.36 -47.76
CA ALA A 42 2.76 -50.27 -47.34
C ALA A 42 1.29 -50.68 -47.22
N GLY A 43 0.79 -51.53 -48.14
CA GLY A 43 -0.57 -52.07 -48.06
C GLY A 43 -0.82 -52.93 -46.81
N ARG A 44 0.15 -53.76 -46.41
CA ARG A 44 0.04 -54.62 -45.20
C ARG A 44 0.07 -53.82 -43.91
N GLU A 45 0.86 -52.75 -43.84
CA GLU A 45 0.91 -51.86 -42.68
C GLU A 45 -0.37 -51.02 -42.53
N ALA A 46 -0.98 -50.60 -43.64
CA ALA A 46 -2.28 -49.92 -43.65
C ALA A 46 -3.43 -50.83 -43.18
N GLU A 47 -3.41 -52.12 -43.53
CA GLU A 47 -4.38 -53.08 -43.00
C GLU A 47 -4.20 -53.35 -41.50
N GLN A 48 -2.96 -53.57 -41.04
CA GLN A 48 -2.69 -53.82 -39.62
C GLN A 48 -3.11 -52.65 -38.72
N THR A 49 -2.89 -51.42 -39.16
CA THR A 49 -3.31 -50.21 -38.44
C THR A 49 -4.84 -50.09 -38.38
N ARG A 50 -5.56 -50.44 -39.46
CA ARG A 50 -7.04 -50.51 -39.46
C ARG A 50 -7.58 -51.57 -38.50
N PHE A 51 -7.00 -52.76 -38.46
CA PHE A 51 -7.40 -53.83 -37.54
C PHE A 51 -7.14 -53.45 -36.06
N ALA A 52 -6.00 -52.81 -35.75
CA ALA A 52 -5.69 -52.36 -34.40
C ALA A 52 -6.65 -51.26 -33.89
N ALA A 53 -7.08 -50.36 -34.78
CA ALA A 53 -8.05 -49.31 -34.45
C ALA A 53 -9.46 -49.87 -34.16
N GLN A 54 -9.89 -50.90 -34.89
CA GLN A 54 -11.19 -51.56 -34.65
C GLN A 54 -11.24 -52.29 -33.30
N HIS A 55 -10.16 -52.97 -32.89
CA HIS A 55 -10.11 -53.66 -31.60
C HIS A 55 -10.13 -52.74 -30.38
N ARG A 56 -9.65 -51.48 -30.49
CA ARG A 56 -9.71 -50.51 -29.38
C ARG A 56 -11.11 -49.96 -29.11
N ARG A 57 -11.98 -49.87 -30.13
CA ARG A 57 -13.37 -49.41 -29.95
C ARG A 57 -14.27 -50.42 -29.24
N GLY A 58 -14.04 -51.73 -29.41
CA GLY A 58 -14.90 -52.77 -28.84
C GLY A 58 -14.77 -53.02 -27.33
N ARG A 59 -13.70 -52.52 -26.67
CA ARG A 59 -13.46 -52.76 -25.23
C ARG A 59 -14.20 -51.80 -24.29
N TRP A 60 -14.66 -50.64 -24.77
CA TRP A 60 -15.29 -49.60 -23.94
C TRP A 60 -16.79 -49.39 -24.22
N SER A 61 -17.36 -50.11 -25.18
CA SER A 61 -18.76 -50.01 -25.56
C SER A 61 -19.65 -51.11 -24.99
N THR A 62 -19.14 -51.93 -24.06
CA THR A 62 -19.97 -52.95 -23.39
C THR A 62 -20.84 -52.27 -22.32
N PRO A 63 -22.15 -52.55 -22.26
CA PRO A 63 -23.07 -51.95 -21.27
C PRO A 63 -22.58 -52.11 -19.82
N LEU A 64 -21.84 -53.18 -19.54
CA LEU A 64 -21.22 -53.44 -18.24
C LEU A 64 -20.12 -52.42 -17.88
N ALA A 65 -19.25 -52.06 -18.83
CA ALA A 65 -18.16 -51.10 -18.59
C ALA A 65 -18.70 -49.68 -18.35
N VAL A 66 -19.76 -49.30 -19.07
CA VAL A 66 -20.46 -48.02 -18.88
C VAL A 66 -21.17 -47.98 -17.52
N ALA A 67 -21.85 -49.07 -17.13
CA ALA A 67 -22.49 -49.18 -15.82
C ALA A 67 -21.49 -49.15 -14.65
N LEU A 68 -20.36 -49.86 -14.78
CA LEU A 68 -19.32 -49.87 -13.74
C LEU A 68 -18.67 -48.49 -13.58
N THR A 69 -18.39 -47.80 -14.69
CA THR A 69 -17.83 -46.45 -14.69
C THR A 69 -18.82 -45.44 -14.10
N GLY A 70 -20.12 -45.56 -14.41
CA GLY A 70 -21.17 -44.76 -13.81
C GLY A 70 -21.29 -44.96 -12.29
N LEU A 71 -21.17 -46.20 -11.81
CA LEU A 71 -21.27 -46.53 -10.38
C LEU A 71 -20.06 -46.04 -9.58
N ILE A 72 -18.84 -46.14 -10.14
CA ILE A 72 -17.61 -45.57 -9.56
C ILE A 72 -17.70 -44.04 -9.50
N THR A 73 -18.27 -43.39 -10.53
CA THR A 73 -18.41 -41.93 -10.57
C THR A 73 -19.43 -41.43 -9.53
N LEU A 74 -20.56 -42.13 -9.38
CA LEU A 74 -21.58 -41.79 -8.37
C LEU A 74 -21.07 -41.96 -6.94
N SER A 75 -20.34 -43.04 -6.67
CA SER A 75 -19.75 -43.30 -5.34
C SER A 75 -18.59 -42.34 -5.02
N GLY A 76 -17.77 -41.98 -6.01
CA GLY A 76 -16.75 -40.94 -5.87
C GLY A 76 -17.33 -39.56 -5.55
N ASN A 77 -18.42 -39.16 -6.23
CA ASN A 77 -19.11 -37.91 -5.96
C ASN A 77 -19.70 -37.89 -4.54
N PHE A 78 -20.36 -38.95 -4.09
CA PHE A 78 -20.91 -39.02 -2.73
C PHE A 78 -19.84 -38.94 -1.63
N ALA A 79 -18.72 -39.66 -1.79
CA ALA A 79 -17.61 -39.60 -0.83
C ALA A 79 -16.96 -38.20 -0.79
N PHE A 80 -16.81 -37.55 -1.96
CA PHE A 80 -16.29 -36.19 -2.04
C PHE A 80 -17.23 -35.15 -1.41
N TYR A 81 -18.54 -35.26 -1.64
CA TYR A 81 -19.53 -34.38 -0.99
C TYR A 81 -19.58 -34.57 0.52
N TYR A 82 -19.50 -35.81 1.01
CA TYR A 82 -19.47 -36.10 2.44
C TYR A 82 -18.21 -35.52 3.10
N TRP A 83 -17.03 -35.73 2.50
CA TRP A 83 -15.77 -35.18 3.01
C TRP A 83 -15.74 -33.64 2.97
N ARG A 84 -16.29 -33.03 1.91
CA ARG A 84 -16.39 -31.56 1.80
C ARG A 84 -17.37 -30.97 2.81
N ALA A 85 -18.46 -31.67 3.12
CA ALA A 85 -19.40 -31.26 4.16
C ALA A 85 -18.77 -31.33 5.56
N ASP A 86 -17.99 -32.37 5.84
CA ASP A 86 -17.25 -32.53 7.10
C ASP A 86 -16.17 -31.44 7.25
N GLN A 87 -15.39 -31.16 6.20
CA GLN A 87 -14.45 -30.03 6.20
C GLN A 87 -15.15 -28.68 6.37
N ALA A 88 -16.29 -28.46 5.73
CA ALA A 88 -17.05 -27.23 5.88
C ALA A 88 -17.54 -27.04 7.33
N ALA A 89 -17.96 -28.12 8.01
CA ALA A 89 -18.35 -28.06 9.41
C ALA A 89 -17.16 -27.72 10.33
N VAL A 90 -15.99 -28.33 10.09
CA VAL A 90 -14.75 -28.03 10.84
C VAL A 90 -14.27 -26.59 10.60
N HIS A 91 -14.36 -26.10 9.36
CA HIS A 91 -14.03 -24.72 9.04
C HIS A 91 -15.00 -23.73 9.67
N GLN A 92 -16.30 -24.02 9.70
CA GLN A 92 -17.29 -23.18 10.37
C GLN A 92 -17.07 -23.10 11.88
N SER A 93 -16.74 -24.22 12.54
CA SER A 93 -16.43 -24.20 13.98
C SER A 93 -15.13 -23.44 14.27
N ALA A 94 -14.08 -23.64 13.46
CA ALA A 94 -12.81 -22.92 13.63
C ALA A 94 -12.98 -21.42 13.38
N GLN A 95 -13.81 -21.03 12.42
CA GLN A 95 -14.12 -19.64 12.14
C GLN A 95 -14.95 -19.00 13.26
N ALA A 96 -15.93 -19.71 13.83
CA ALA A 96 -16.69 -19.23 14.98
C ALA A 96 -15.81 -19.01 16.23
N ASP A 97 -14.86 -19.90 16.50
CA ASP A 97 -13.90 -19.75 17.59
C ASP A 97 -12.96 -18.56 17.36
N GLN A 98 -12.52 -18.36 16.11
CA GLN A 98 -11.68 -17.23 15.73
C GLN A 98 -12.45 -15.90 15.83
N ASP A 99 -13.70 -15.86 15.39
CA ASP A 99 -14.57 -14.69 15.51
C ASP A 99 -14.86 -14.34 16.98
N ALA A 100 -15.06 -15.35 17.84
CA ALA A 100 -15.20 -15.16 19.28
C ALA A 100 -13.93 -14.62 19.94
N ALA A 101 -12.75 -15.10 19.52
CA ALA A 101 -11.46 -14.58 19.99
C ALA A 101 -11.24 -13.13 19.53
N ASN A 102 -11.52 -12.83 18.27
CA ASN A 102 -11.44 -11.48 17.70
C ASN A 102 -12.39 -10.51 18.43
N ALA A 103 -13.64 -10.93 18.70
CA ALA A 103 -14.60 -10.13 19.43
C ALA A 103 -14.12 -9.80 20.87
N ARG A 104 -13.49 -10.77 21.56
CA ARG A 104 -12.89 -10.53 22.88
C ARG A 104 -11.72 -9.56 22.81
N GLN A 105 -10.87 -9.68 21.80
CA GLN A 105 -9.72 -8.78 21.61
C GLN A 105 -10.17 -7.34 21.30
N ILE A 106 -11.19 -7.17 20.45
CA ILE A 106 -11.80 -5.87 20.15
C ILE A 106 -12.43 -5.27 21.42
N ALA A 107 -13.15 -6.07 22.21
CA ALA A 107 -13.74 -5.61 23.46
C ALA A 107 -12.67 -5.14 24.47
N GLN A 108 -11.55 -5.87 24.58
CA GLN A 108 -10.42 -5.47 25.42
C GLN A 108 -9.76 -4.17 24.92
N ALA A 109 -9.52 -4.05 23.61
CA ALA A 109 -8.95 -2.85 23.01
C ALA A 109 -9.84 -1.63 23.21
N ASN A 110 -11.17 -1.78 23.07
CA ASN A 110 -12.13 -0.71 23.32
C ASN A 110 -12.14 -0.30 24.81
N ALA A 111 -12.12 -1.25 25.73
CA ALA A 111 -12.05 -0.97 27.17
C ALA A 111 -10.72 -0.30 27.59
N GLU A 112 -9.62 -0.57 26.88
CA GLU A 112 -8.36 0.16 27.07
C GLU A 112 -8.39 1.56 26.48
N ALA A 113 -9.00 1.73 25.30
CA ALA A 113 -9.17 3.04 24.68
C ALA A 113 -10.05 3.97 25.54
N GLU A 114 -11.15 3.45 26.10
CA GLU A 114 -11.98 4.19 27.06
C GLU A 114 -11.20 4.61 28.30
N ARG A 115 -10.37 3.71 28.87
CA ARG A 115 -9.49 4.03 30.00
C ARG A 115 -8.41 5.06 29.66
N ARG A 116 -7.93 5.12 28.41
CA ARG A 116 -7.02 6.18 27.94
C ARG A 116 -7.77 7.50 27.84
N LEU A 117 -8.91 7.53 27.17
CA LEU A 117 -9.74 8.74 27.05
C LEU A 117 -10.15 9.31 28.41
N GLN A 118 -10.45 8.46 29.40
CA GLN A 118 -10.75 8.93 30.76
C GLN A 118 -9.53 9.54 31.45
N ARG A 119 -8.33 8.95 31.28
CA ARG A 119 -7.08 9.54 31.80
C ARG A 119 -6.76 10.86 31.12
N ASP A 120 -6.85 10.91 29.79
CA ASP A 120 -6.58 12.13 29.01
C ASP A 120 -7.56 13.25 29.40
N LYS A 121 -8.85 12.93 29.59
CA LYS A 121 -9.84 13.90 30.10
C LYS A 121 -9.50 14.40 31.50
N PHE A 122 -9.13 13.49 32.40
CA PHE A 122 -8.76 13.86 33.76
C PHE A 122 -7.48 14.72 33.80
N GLU A 123 -6.48 14.38 33.00
CA GLU A 123 -5.27 15.19 32.83
C GLU A 123 -5.58 16.57 32.22
N ALA A 124 -6.46 16.63 31.22
CA ALA A 124 -6.91 17.90 30.63
C ALA A 124 -7.67 18.77 31.65
N GLU A 125 -8.55 18.19 32.45
CA GLU A 125 -9.26 18.89 33.53
C GLU A 125 -8.29 19.40 34.60
N GLN A 126 -7.28 18.60 34.99
CA GLN A 126 -6.23 19.05 35.91
C GLN A 126 -5.40 20.18 35.31
N ASN A 127 -5.03 20.10 34.04
CA ASN A 127 -4.28 21.14 33.35
C ASN A 127 -5.11 22.43 33.25
N GLN A 128 -6.41 22.34 32.94
CA GLN A 128 -7.31 23.49 32.92
C GLN A 128 -7.48 24.12 34.31
N ALA A 129 -7.58 23.31 35.36
CA ALA A 129 -7.63 23.78 36.73
C ALA A 129 -6.31 24.46 37.15
N ALA A 130 -5.16 23.91 36.74
CA ALA A 130 -3.84 24.51 36.97
C ALA A 130 -3.70 25.85 36.25
N LEU A 131 -4.10 25.95 34.98
CA LEU A 131 -4.07 27.18 34.20
C LEU A 131 -4.99 28.26 34.79
N SER A 132 -6.21 27.89 35.20
CA SER A 132 -7.14 28.86 35.82
C SER A 132 -6.61 29.37 37.16
N PHE A 133 -5.99 28.50 37.97
CA PHE A 133 -5.30 28.91 39.20
C PHE A 133 -4.13 29.87 38.90
N GLN A 134 -3.28 29.55 37.92
CA GLN A 134 -2.18 30.42 37.51
C GLN A 134 -2.67 31.80 37.06
N TYR A 135 -3.75 31.84 36.27
CA TYR A 135 -4.35 33.07 35.79
C TYR A 135 -4.88 33.95 36.94
N GLU A 136 -5.60 33.35 37.90
CA GLU A 136 -6.11 34.07 39.08
C GLU A 136 -4.95 34.62 39.94
N VAL A 137 -3.87 33.84 40.11
CA VAL A 137 -2.67 34.32 40.82
C VAL A 137 -2.04 35.50 40.08
N ILE A 138 -1.82 35.41 38.77
CA ILE A 138 -1.27 36.51 37.95
C ILE A 138 -2.15 37.76 38.09
N LYS A 139 -3.45 37.61 37.86
CA LYS A 139 -4.41 38.72 37.90
C LYS A 139 -4.41 39.40 39.27
N SER A 140 -4.42 38.63 40.35
CA SER A 140 -4.41 39.16 41.72
C SER A 140 -3.09 39.86 42.07
N GLU A 141 -1.95 39.36 41.59
CA GLU A 141 -0.64 39.96 41.86
C GLU A 141 -0.39 41.21 41.00
N LEU A 142 -0.83 41.21 39.75
CA LEU A 142 -0.72 42.38 38.88
C LEU A 142 -1.64 43.53 39.34
N ALA A 143 -2.84 43.22 39.84
CA ALA A 143 -3.78 44.22 40.35
C ALA A 143 -3.25 44.99 41.57
N LYS A 144 -2.36 44.38 42.37
CA LYS A 144 -1.73 45.03 43.54
C LYS A 144 -0.61 46.00 43.17
N ARG A 145 -0.22 46.09 41.89
CA ARG A 145 0.94 46.84 41.43
C ARG A 145 0.51 47.91 40.42
N GLU A 146 0.79 49.17 40.76
CA GLU A 146 0.39 50.32 39.93
C GLU A 146 1.38 50.60 38.79
N SER A 147 2.68 50.33 38.98
CA SER A 147 3.69 50.63 37.96
C SER A 147 4.02 49.43 37.06
N PRO A 148 4.31 49.66 35.76
CA PRO A 148 4.76 48.62 34.83
C PRO A 148 5.99 47.84 35.31
N GLU A 149 6.98 48.53 35.90
CA GLU A 149 8.18 47.89 36.46
C GLU A 149 7.86 46.95 37.63
N ALA A 150 6.92 47.32 38.49
CA ALA A 150 6.50 46.47 39.60
C ALA A 150 5.74 45.23 39.11
N ARG A 151 4.93 45.37 38.06
CA ARG A 151 4.24 44.26 37.38
C ARG A 151 5.23 43.30 36.70
N ALA A 152 6.20 43.82 35.96
CA ALA A 152 7.25 43.03 35.31
C ALA A 152 8.10 42.23 36.33
N ASN A 153 8.47 42.85 37.45
CA ASN A 153 9.19 42.18 38.53
C ASN A 153 8.35 41.08 39.20
N ALA A 154 7.03 41.29 39.36
CA ALA A 154 6.13 40.27 39.88
C ALA A 154 6.02 39.06 38.94
N LEU A 155 5.87 39.27 37.63
CA LEU A 155 5.86 38.20 36.64
C LEU A 155 7.17 37.41 36.64
N ARG A 156 8.33 38.09 36.63
CA ARG A 156 9.64 37.44 36.73
C ARG A 156 9.78 36.61 38.02
N PHE A 157 9.25 37.11 39.14
CA PHE A 157 9.22 36.36 40.40
C PHE A 157 8.36 35.10 40.27
N LEU A 158 7.13 35.19 39.73
CA LEU A 158 6.20 34.07 39.54
C LEU A 158 6.77 32.97 38.64
N VAL A 159 7.47 33.34 37.56
CA VAL A 159 8.23 32.40 36.72
C VAL A 159 9.34 31.73 37.53
N ARG A 160 10.14 32.51 38.28
CA ARG A 160 11.29 32.01 39.04
C ARG A 160 10.90 31.03 40.15
N VAL A 161 9.73 31.20 40.76
CA VAL A 161 9.23 30.27 41.80
C VAL A 161 8.45 29.09 41.22
N GLY A 162 8.36 28.97 39.88
CA GLY A 162 7.73 27.84 39.20
C GLY A 162 6.21 27.80 39.30
N ILE A 163 5.56 28.93 39.61
CA ILE A 163 4.10 29.03 39.63
C ILE A 163 3.56 29.07 38.19
N LEU A 164 4.30 29.68 37.27
CA LEU A 164 4.03 29.61 35.83
C LEU A 164 4.76 28.39 35.28
N GLY A 165 4.01 27.38 34.83
CA GLY A 165 4.55 26.09 34.39
C GLY A 165 5.13 26.18 32.98
N GLU A 166 6.44 25.86 32.85
CA GLU A 166 7.26 25.98 31.63
C GLU A 166 7.23 27.36 30.94
N PRO A 167 8.30 27.77 30.24
CA PRO A 167 8.58 29.19 30.10
C PRO A 167 7.60 29.81 29.11
N LEU A 168 6.69 30.66 29.61
CA LEU A 168 6.32 31.87 28.86
C LEU A 168 7.61 32.39 28.25
N ILE A 169 7.69 32.35 26.92
CA ILE A 169 8.95 32.60 26.22
C ILE A 169 9.39 33.98 26.70
N LEU A 170 10.63 34.13 27.18
CA LEU A 170 11.10 35.42 27.72
C LEU A 170 10.82 36.58 26.74
N SER A 171 10.81 36.29 25.43
CA SER A 171 10.40 37.21 24.39
C SER A 171 8.93 37.66 24.46
N GLU A 172 7.99 36.78 24.81
CA GLU A 172 6.56 37.14 24.97
C GLU A 172 6.35 38.01 26.21
N ILE A 173 7.08 37.74 27.29
CA ILE A 173 7.08 38.61 28.48
C ILE A 173 7.68 39.97 28.13
N ASP A 174 8.78 40.01 27.37
CA ASP A 174 9.40 41.25 26.93
C ASP A 174 8.50 42.04 25.94
N THR A 175 7.71 41.35 25.10
CA THR A 175 6.68 41.97 24.24
C THR A 175 5.55 42.56 25.08
N ILE A 176 5.02 41.84 26.07
CA ILE A 176 3.99 42.36 26.99
C ILE A 176 4.53 43.56 27.78
N ILE A 177 5.78 43.51 28.23
CA ILE A 177 6.45 44.63 28.90
C ILE A 177 6.56 45.83 27.95
N ALA A 178 6.92 45.61 26.69
CA ALA A 178 7.05 46.66 25.68
C ALA A 178 5.68 47.28 25.29
N GLU A 179 4.63 46.48 25.18
CA GLU A 179 3.26 46.92 24.88
C GLU A 179 2.65 47.72 26.05
N VAL A 180 2.87 47.26 27.29
CA VAL A 180 2.45 47.98 28.50
C VAL A 180 3.25 49.28 28.69
N GLN A 181 4.55 49.29 28.35
CA GLN A 181 5.38 50.52 28.33
C GLN A 181 4.97 51.47 27.18
N GLY A 182 4.41 50.94 26.10
CA GLY A 182 3.86 51.68 24.96
C GLY A 182 2.51 52.35 25.22
N GLY A 183 1.88 52.09 26.37
CA GLY A 183 0.68 52.81 26.83
C GLY A 183 -0.65 52.08 26.62
N ASP A 184 -0.65 50.81 26.23
CA ASP A 184 -1.88 49.99 26.19
C ASP A 184 -2.03 49.19 27.49
N ALA A 185 -2.92 49.67 28.37
CA ALA A 185 -3.16 49.08 29.68
C ALA A 185 -4.06 47.83 29.65
N ASP A 186 -4.68 47.54 28.49
CA ASP A 186 -5.67 46.47 28.29
C ASP A 186 -5.16 45.31 27.41
N ALA A 187 -3.86 45.28 27.07
CA ALA A 187 -3.24 44.19 26.32
C ALA A 187 -3.24 42.88 27.14
N LEU A 188 -4.31 42.10 26.99
CA LEU A 188 -4.32 40.68 27.36
C LEU A 188 -3.56 39.87 26.30
N PRO A 189 -2.88 38.78 26.69
CA PRO A 189 -2.29 37.88 25.71
C PRO A 189 -3.40 37.40 24.76
N PRO A 190 -3.13 37.27 23.44
CA PRO A 190 -4.05 36.60 22.56
C PRO A 190 -4.24 35.17 23.09
N VAL A 191 -5.39 34.93 23.71
CA VAL A 191 -5.83 33.58 24.01
C VAL A 191 -6.13 32.97 22.64
N GLY A 192 -5.18 32.16 22.16
CA GLY A 192 -5.16 31.55 20.83
C GLY A 192 -6.56 31.17 20.38
N GLY A 193 -7.04 31.93 19.40
CA GLY A 193 -8.37 31.81 18.85
C GLY A 193 -8.58 30.49 18.13
N ALA A 194 -9.85 30.18 17.96
CA ALA A 194 -10.37 29.10 17.15
C ALA A 194 -9.85 29.18 15.71
N GLY A 195 -8.73 28.50 15.50
CA GLY A 195 -8.23 28.00 14.26
C GLY A 195 -7.32 26.88 14.70
N THR A 196 -7.63 25.64 14.34
CA THR A 196 -6.62 24.58 14.40
C THR A 196 -5.59 24.90 13.34
N GLU A 197 -4.77 25.90 13.64
CA GLU A 197 -3.49 26.09 13.00
C GLU A 197 -2.83 24.73 13.11
N TYR A 198 -2.35 24.23 11.97
CA TYR A 198 -1.51 23.06 11.94
C TYR A 198 -0.18 23.48 12.59
N SER A 199 -0.20 23.65 13.92
CA SER A 199 0.96 23.92 14.75
C SER A 199 1.91 22.76 14.51
N HIS A 200 3.11 23.09 14.03
CA HIS A 200 4.21 22.16 13.90
C HIS A 200 4.67 21.74 15.30
N ASP A 201 3.89 20.92 16.01
CA ASP A 201 4.22 20.38 17.34
C ASP A 201 5.42 19.41 17.31
N TYR A 202 6.04 19.22 16.15
CA TYR A 202 7.22 18.38 15.98
C TYR A 202 8.38 19.24 15.50
N SER A 203 9.43 19.30 16.31
CA SER A 203 10.70 19.89 15.89
C SER A 203 11.29 19.08 14.71
N PRO A 204 11.93 19.75 13.74
CA PRO A 204 12.69 19.07 12.68
C PRO A 204 13.68 18.07 13.24
N CYS A 205 14.06 17.08 12.42
CA CYS A 205 15.08 16.11 12.78
C CYS A 205 16.38 16.79 13.20
N LYS A 206 16.82 16.59 14.45
CA LYS A 206 18.10 17.11 14.93
C LYS A 206 19.30 16.48 14.22
N ASP A 207 19.15 15.24 13.76
CA ASP A 207 20.14 14.51 12.99
C ASP A 207 19.50 14.04 11.67
N THR A 208 19.87 14.70 10.57
CA THR A 208 19.34 14.39 9.24
C THR A 208 20.13 13.30 8.53
N ARG A 209 21.28 12.85 9.06
CA ARG A 209 22.18 11.92 8.35
C ARG A 209 21.49 10.63 7.92
N PHE A 210 20.52 10.16 8.71
CA PHE A 210 19.69 9.02 8.36
C PHE A 210 18.77 9.34 7.18
N ILE A 211 17.96 10.39 7.31
CA ILE A 211 16.95 10.72 6.31
C ILE A 211 17.56 11.22 5.01
N ASP A 212 18.71 11.90 5.04
CA ASP A 212 19.45 12.37 3.86
C ASP A 212 19.79 11.23 2.88
N ARG A 213 19.87 9.99 3.38
CA ARG A 213 20.14 8.77 2.62
C ARG A 213 18.88 8.13 2.02
N ALA A 214 17.69 8.56 2.41
CA ALA A 214 16.41 8.11 1.84
C ALA A 214 16.24 8.64 0.41
N GLY A 215 16.99 8.04 -0.52
CA GLY A 215 17.09 8.44 -1.91
C GLY A 215 16.77 7.31 -2.90
N PRO A 216 17.03 7.51 -4.20
CA PRO A 216 16.71 6.55 -5.25
C PRO A 216 17.27 5.13 -5.03
N MET A 217 18.46 5.00 -4.43
CA MET A 217 19.05 3.69 -4.12
C MET A 217 18.28 2.91 -3.05
N MET A 218 17.78 3.59 -2.01
CA MET A 218 16.92 2.96 -1.00
C MET A 218 15.63 2.47 -1.66
N VAL A 219 15.03 3.31 -2.51
CA VAL A 219 13.80 2.99 -3.25
C VAL A 219 14.02 1.81 -4.19
N ASP A 220 15.15 1.74 -4.91
CA ASP A 220 15.49 0.61 -5.78
C ASP A 220 15.58 -0.72 -4.99
N ARG A 221 16.28 -0.73 -3.84
CA ARG A 221 16.35 -1.92 -2.97
C ARG A 221 14.98 -2.35 -2.48
N MET A 222 14.20 -1.40 -1.99
CA MET A 222 12.85 -1.63 -1.49
C MET A 222 11.93 -2.19 -2.58
N ARG A 223 11.99 -1.63 -3.80
CA ARG A 223 11.19 -2.08 -4.95
C ARG A 223 11.53 -3.50 -5.37
N LYS A 224 12.81 -3.89 -5.35
CA LYS A 224 13.24 -5.28 -5.63
C LYS A 224 12.62 -6.26 -4.67
N VAL A 225 12.63 -5.97 -3.37
CA VAL A 225 12.02 -6.83 -2.35
C VAL A 225 10.48 -6.83 -2.47
N GLY A 226 9.90 -5.69 -2.83
CA GLY A 226 8.46 -5.55 -3.07
C GLY A 226 7.92 -6.18 -4.36
N GLY A 227 8.79 -6.74 -5.22
CA GLY A 227 8.40 -7.27 -6.53
C GLY A 227 7.92 -6.19 -7.52
N LEU A 228 8.51 -4.99 -7.44
CA LEU A 228 8.20 -3.82 -8.28
C LEU A 228 9.36 -3.45 -9.21
N ASP A 229 10.42 -4.25 -9.29
CA ASP A 229 11.64 -4.02 -10.09
C ASP A 229 11.39 -4.12 -11.60
N GLY A 230 10.38 -4.87 -12.03
CA GLY A 230 9.95 -4.94 -13.44
C GLY A 230 9.19 -3.71 -13.95
N ILE A 231 8.86 -2.74 -13.09
CA ILE A 231 8.10 -1.54 -13.46
C ILE A 231 9.08 -0.41 -13.77
N ALA A 232 8.89 0.33 -14.86
CA ALA A 232 9.74 1.50 -15.14
C ALA A 232 9.46 2.60 -14.12
N ILE A 233 10.52 3.18 -13.53
CA ILE A 233 10.37 4.34 -12.65
C ILE A 233 10.08 5.59 -13.49
N SER A 234 9.26 6.51 -12.98
CA SER A 234 9.06 7.80 -13.63
C SER A 234 10.39 8.58 -13.67
N PRO A 235 10.70 9.29 -14.77
CA PRO A 235 11.84 10.22 -14.82
C PRO A 235 11.81 11.28 -13.70
N ASP A 236 10.60 11.64 -13.23
CA ASP A 236 10.44 12.64 -12.17
C ASP A 236 10.64 12.07 -10.77
N ALA A 237 10.63 10.73 -10.60
CA ALA A 237 10.69 10.09 -9.29
C ALA A 237 11.82 10.58 -8.37
N PRO A 238 13.04 10.91 -8.84
CA PRO A 238 14.06 11.51 -7.97
C PRO A 238 13.59 12.78 -7.25
N ALA A 239 12.84 13.67 -7.91
CA ALA A 239 12.31 14.88 -7.30
C ALA A 239 11.26 14.57 -6.24
N TRP A 240 10.40 13.59 -6.50
CA TRP A 240 9.37 13.12 -5.55
C TRP A 240 9.95 12.44 -4.32
N ILE A 241 11.01 11.64 -4.50
CA ILE A 241 11.74 10.99 -3.42
C ILE A 241 12.43 12.05 -2.54
N ALA A 242 13.07 13.05 -3.16
CA ALA A 242 13.72 14.14 -2.44
C ALA A 242 12.70 14.98 -1.65
N ALA A 243 11.58 15.36 -2.27
CA ALA A 243 10.52 16.11 -1.59
C ALA A 243 9.94 15.35 -0.39
N LEU A 244 9.68 14.04 -0.54
CA LEU A 244 9.20 13.21 0.56
C LEU A 244 10.20 13.14 1.72
N ARG A 245 11.48 12.96 1.40
CA ARG A 245 12.57 12.96 2.37
C ARG A 245 12.64 14.27 3.15
N ASP A 246 12.66 15.39 2.44
CA ASP A 246 12.86 16.72 3.03
C ASP A 246 11.67 17.08 3.93
N VAL A 247 10.44 16.85 3.46
CA VAL A 247 9.23 17.08 4.25
C VAL A 247 9.17 16.19 5.49
N LEU A 248 9.58 14.92 5.42
CA LEU A 248 9.66 14.05 6.59
C LEU A 248 10.67 14.58 7.61
N ALA A 249 11.82 15.09 7.15
CA ALA A 249 12.86 15.66 8.01
C ALA A 249 12.35 16.91 8.75
N ASP A 250 11.71 17.82 8.01
CA ASP A 250 11.13 19.06 8.53
C ASP A 250 9.99 18.80 9.53
N ASN A 251 9.34 17.64 9.43
CA ASN A 251 8.24 17.22 10.29
C ASN A 251 8.66 16.27 11.42
N GLY A 252 9.97 16.11 11.65
CA GLY A 252 10.50 15.32 12.77
C GLY A 252 10.29 13.81 12.63
N VAL A 253 10.06 13.30 11.41
CA VAL A 253 9.90 11.86 11.13
C VAL A 253 11.28 11.26 10.84
N CYS A 254 12.01 10.95 11.90
CA CYS A 254 13.44 10.59 11.80
C CYS A 254 13.72 9.10 12.03
N ALA A 255 12.75 8.33 12.53
CA ALA A 255 12.96 6.91 12.83
C ALA A 255 13.06 6.10 11.52
N PRO A 256 14.10 5.25 11.34
CA PRO A 256 14.28 4.45 10.13
C PRO A 256 13.03 3.65 9.74
N ASP A 257 12.34 3.03 10.71
CA ASP A 257 11.12 2.28 10.46
C ASP A 257 9.96 3.15 9.96
N GLN A 258 9.80 4.37 10.50
CA GLN A 258 8.77 5.31 10.05
C GLN A 258 9.07 5.81 8.62
N ILE A 259 10.34 6.13 8.34
CA ILE A 259 10.78 6.51 6.99
C ILE A 259 10.53 5.35 6.03
N GLY A 260 10.97 4.14 6.38
CA GLY A 260 10.75 2.92 5.60
C GLY A 260 9.27 2.65 5.34
N MET A 261 8.40 2.81 6.34
CA MET A 261 6.94 2.67 6.22
C MET A 261 6.36 3.66 5.20
N VAL A 262 6.70 4.95 5.32
CA VAL A 262 6.17 5.97 4.42
C VAL A 262 6.60 5.69 2.98
N PHE A 263 7.89 5.39 2.76
CA PHE A 263 8.39 5.06 1.43
C PHE A 263 7.79 3.77 0.88
N ALA A 264 7.59 2.75 1.70
CA ALA A 264 7.01 1.49 1.27
C ALA A 264 5.57 1.65 0.78
N ILE A 265 4.74 2.37 1.54
CA ILE A 265 3.35 2.62 1.14
C ILE A 265 3.30 3.54 -0.07
N ALA A 266 4.11 4.61 -0.10
CA ALA A 266 4.19 5.47 -1.27
C ALA A 266 4.58 4.68 -2.54
N ALA A 267 5.51 3.73 -2.43
CA ALA A 267 5.86 2.84 -3.52
C ALA A 267 4.70 1.91 -3.93
N ILE A 268 3.89 1.39 -3.00
CA ILE A 268 2.71 0.60 -3.38
C ILE A 268 1.70 1.47 -4.15
N GLU A 269 1.35 2.63 -3.60
CA GLU A 269 0.36 3.55 -4.16
C GLU A 269 0.77 4.04 -5.55
N THR A 270 2.03 4.43 -5.71
CA THR A 270 2.60 4.94 -6.97
C THR A 270 3.10 3.85 -7.91
N SER A 271 2.84 2.57 -7.60
CA SER A 271 3.30 1.43 -8.39
C SER A 271 4.82 1.46 -8.64
N GLY A 272 5.59 1.71 -7.58
CA GLY A 272 7.04 1.80 -7.56
C GLY A 272 7.59 3.17 -8.00
N PHE A 273 6.88 4.27 -7.71
CA PHE A 273 7.19 5.62 -8.21
C PHE A 273 7.17 5.68 -9.75
N SER A 274 6.28 4.90 -10.39
CA SER A 274 6.11 4.92 -11.85
C SER A 274 5.07 5.95 -12.31
N ARG A 275 4.18 6.37 -11.41
CA ARG A 275 3.13 7.35 -11.67
C ARG A 275 2.72 8.10 -10.40
N PHE A 276 2.23 9.32 -10.56
CA PHE A 276 1.75 10.20 -9.48
C PHE A 276 0.30 10.65 -9.68
N GLU A 277 -0.36 10.13 -10.71
CA GLU A 277 -1.79 10.26 -10.91
C GLU A 277 -2.33 9.04 -11.65
N VAL A 278 -3.63 8.80 -11.50
CA VAL A 278 -4.38 7.89 -12.38
C VAL A 278 -5.10 8.70 -13.46
N THR A 279 -5.32 8.10 -14.61
CA THR A 279 -6.11 8.74 -15.67
C THR A 279 -7.58 8.83 -15.27
N ALA A 280 -8.35 9.72 -15.90
CA ALA A 280 -9.80 9.81 -15.68
C ALA A 280 -10.51 8.48 -15.98
N GLU A 281 -10.08 7.77 -17.02
CA GLU A 281 -10.61 6.43 -17.37
C GLU A 281 -10.30 5.39 -16.28
N GLN A 282 -9.06 5.37 -15.78
CA GLN A 282 -8.68 4.49 -14.66
C GLN A 282 -9.46 4.83 -13.39
N ALA A 283 -9.70 6.11 -13.11
CA ALA A 283 -10.47 6.55 -11.95
C ALA A 283 -11.92 6.04 -12.02
N ARG A 284 -12.55 6.10 -13.19
CA ARG A 284 -13.89 5.54 -13.41
C ARG A 284 -13.90 4.02 -13.22
N ASP A 285 -12.98 3.30 -13.83
CA ASP A 285 -12.87 1.84 -13.69
C ASP A 285 -12.62 1.41 -12.22
N ILE A 286 -11.86 2.21 -11.45
CA ILE A 286 -11.72 2.00 -9.99
C ILE A 286 -13.05 2.30 -9.27
N PHE A 287 -13.72 3.41 -9.60
CA PHE A 287 -14.99 3.79 -9.02
C PHE A 287 -16.08 2.73 -9.23
N GLU A 288 -16.28 2.27 -10.46
CA GLU A 288 -17.26 1.25 -10.83
C GLU A 288 -17.01 -0.07 -10.09
N ARG A 289 -15.76 -0.53 -10.02
CA ARG A 289 -15.41 -1.81 -9.38
C ARG A 289 -15.55 -1.80 -7.86
N PHE A 290 -15.25 -0.68 -7.20
CA PHE A 290 -15.12 -0.66 -5.74
C PHE A 290 -16.19 0.15 -5.02
N TYR A 291 -16.87 1.09 -5.68
CA TYR A 291 -17.71 2.10 -5.03
C TYR A 291 -19.14 2.18 -5.57
N GLU A 292 -19.37 2.05 -6.89
CA GLU A 292 -20.69 2.26 -7.50
C GLU A 292 -21.80 1.34 -6.94
N GLY A 293 -21.44 0.14 -6.48
CA GLY A 293 -22.38 -0.80 -5.83
C GLY A 293 -22.52 -0.66 -4.31
N ARG A 294 -21.86 0.31 -3.67
CA ARG A 294 -21.89 0.51 -2.22
C ARG A 294 -22.79 1.69 -1.86
N GLU A 295 -23.98 1.37 -1.36
CA GLU A 295 -24.98 2.35 -0.97
C GLU A 295 -24.40 3.43 -0.04
N GLY A 296 -24.61 4.71 -0.38
CA GLY A 296 -24.14 5.88 0.36
C GLY A 296 -22.68 6.28 0.14
N LEU A 297 -21.76 5.33 -0.02
CA LEU A 297 -20.31 5.62 -0.10
C LEU A 297 -19.93 6.37 -1.39
N ALA A 298 -20.51 5.98 -2.53
CA ALA A 298 -20.27 6.63 -3.81
C ALA A 298 -20.70 8.11 -3.77
N SER A 299 -21.91 8.38 -3.27
CA SER A 299 -22.44 9.75 -3.12
C SER A 299 -21.69 10.59 -2.09
N GLU A 300 -21.08 9.97 -1.07
CA GLU A 300 -20.28 10.70 -0.07
C GLU A 300 -18.92 11.13 -0.64
N LEU A 301 -18.24 10.24 -1.36
CA LEU A 301 -16.93 10.53 -1.93
C LEU A 301 -17.02 11.40 -3.19
N TYR A 302 -18.11 11.28 -3.95
CA TYR A 302 -18.31 11.89 -5.26
C TYR A 302 -19.76 12.41 -5.39
N PRO A 303 -20.08 13.56 -4.77
CA PRO A 303 -21.45 14.04 -4.65
C PRO A 303 -22.05 14.65 -5.93
N GLU A 304 -21.23 14.90 -6.94
CA GLU A 304 -21.59 15.62 -8.16
C GLU A 304 -21.04 14.93 -9.41
N ASP A 305 -21.70 15.13 -10.55
CA ASP A 305 -21.24 14.62 -11.84
C ASP A 305 -19.83 15.16 -12.16
N GLY A 306 -18.96 14.29 -12.65
CA GLY A 306 -17.55 14.64 -12.92
C GLY A 306 -16.65 14.65 -11.69
N ALA A 307 -17.19 14.43 -10.48
CA ALA A 307 -16.38 14.42 -9.25
C ALA A 307 -15.36 13.27 -9.21
N VAL A 308 -15.67 12.13 -9.83
CA VAL A 308 -14.74 10.98 -9.90
C VAL A 308 -13.46 11.37 -10.63
N GLU A 309 -13.59 12.07 -11.76
CA GLU A 309 -12.49 12.52 -12.58
C GLU A 309 -11.76 13.71 -11.94
N LYS A 310 -12.52 14.62 -11.32
CA LYS A 310 -11.96 15.78 -10.61
C LYS A 310 -11.16 15.34 -9.40
N PHE A 311 -11.70 14.50 -8.52
CA PHE A 311 -11.08 14.05 -7.28
C PHE A 311 -10.48 12.64 -7.36
N ARG A 312 -9.96 12.27 -8.54
CA ARG A 312 -9.22 11.02 -8.77
C ARG A 312 -7.91 10.93 -7.97
N ASN A 313 -7.36 9.72 -7.90
CA ASN A 313 -6.12 9.42 -7.17
C ASN A 313 -4.92 10.23 -7.68
N ARG A 314 -4.27 11.00 -6.78
CA ARG A 314 -3.06 11.78 -7.08
C ARG A 314 -2.06 11.80 -5.94
N GLY A 315 -0.81 12.08 -6.29
CA GLY A 315 0.30 12.24 -5.35
C GLY A 315 0.84 10.92 -4.81
N LEU A 316 1.75 11.04 -3.84
CA LEU A 316 2.51 9.93 -3.24
C LEU A 316 1.64 8.94 -2.45
N ASN A 317 0.54 9.39 -1.86
CA ASN A 317 -0.44 8.55 -1.17
C ASN A 317 -1.76 8.40 -1.96
N MET A 318 -1.75 8.67 -3.26
CA MET A 318 -2.88 8.44 -4.18
C MET A 318 -4.22 8.95 -3.65
N VAL A 319 -4.25 10.18 -3.12
CA VAL A 319 -5.42 10.80 -2.50
C VAL A 319 -6.58 10.84 -3.48
N PHE A 320 -7.75 10.35 -3.04
CA PHE A 320 -8.97 10.27 -3.84
C PHE A 320 -10.19 10.65 -3.02
N GLY A 321 -11.26 11.06 -3.71
CA GLY A 321 -12.54 11.43 -3.12
C GLY A 321 -12.53 12.84 -2.52
N ARG A 322 -13.61 13.59 -2.75
CA ARG A 322 -13.75 14.99 -2.35
C ARG A 322 -13.47 15.23 -0.85
N PRO A 323 -13.96 14.42 0.11
CA PRO A 323 -13.72 14.66 1.54
C PRO A 323 -12.23 14.63 1.92
N ASN A 324 -11.41 13.85 1.20
CA ASN A 324 -9.98 13.81 1.46
C ASN A 324 -9.27 15.05 0.91
N TYR A 325 -9.68 15.56 -0.25
CA TYR A 325 -9.19 16.83 -0.76
C TYR A 325 -9.62 18.02 0.13
N GLU A 326 -10.84 18.02 0.67
CA GLU A 326 -11.32 19.04 1.62
C GLU A 326 -10.49 19.05 2.91
N PHE A 327 -10.18 17.87 3.43
CA PHE A 327 -9.26 17.73 4.55
C PHE A 327 -7.88 18.32 4.23
N LEU A 328 -7.28 17.94 3.09
CA LEU A 328 -5.94 18.43 2.73
C LEU A 328 -5.91 19.92 2.44
N ALA A 329 -6.93 20.45 1.76
CA ALA A 329 -7.09 21.87 1.51
C ALA A 329 -7.07 22.67 2.82
N THR A 330 -7.77 22.15 3.84
CA THR A 330 -7.80 22.75 5.18
C THR A 330 -6.46 22.57 5.90
N ALA A 331 -5.96 21.33 6.01
CA ALA A 331 -4.78 20.99 6.79
C ALA A 331 -3.49 21.62 6.26
N LEU A 332 -3.40 21.82 4.94
CA LEU A 332 -2.23 22.42 4.29
C LEU A 332 -2.41 23.92 4.04
N GLN A 333 -3.57 24.49 4.38
CA GLN A 333 -3.95 25.88 4.06
C GLN A 333 -3.85 26.18 2.56
N ARG A 334 -4.36 25.24 1.74
CA ARG A 334 -4.35 25.29 0.27
C ARG A 334 -5.77 25.11 -0.27
N PRO A 335 -6.68 26.08 -0.09
CA PRO A 335 -8.08 25.98 -0.54
C PRO A 335 -8.19 25.70 -2.04
N GLU A 336 -7.21 26.14 -2.84
CA GLU A 336 -7.16 25.90 -4.28
C GLU A 336 -7.07 24.43 -4.67
N LEU A 337 -6.74 23.51 -3.74
CA LEU A 337 -6.78 22.06 -3.99
C LEU A 337 -8.18 21.54 -4.35
N LEU A 338 -9.23 22.28 -3.98
CA LEU A 338 -10.61 21.95 -4.33
C LEU A 338 -10.98 22.40 -5.74
N ASP A 339 -10.32 23.43 -6.24
CA ASP A 339 -10.53 23.97 -7.58
C ASP A 339 -9.60 23.28 -8.60
N ASP A 340 -8.34 23.10 -8.23
CA ASP A 340 -7.28 22.47 -9.03
C ASP A 340 -6.60 21.31 -8.27
N PRO A 341 -7.26 20.14 -8.16
CA PRO A 341 -6.69 18.97 -7.51
C PRO A 341 -5.47 18.40 -8.25
N ASP A 342 -5.23 18.77 -9.51
CA ASP A 342 -4.05 18.35 -10.28
C ASP A 342 -2.74 18.93 -9.71
N LEU A 343 -2.82 19.91 -8.81
CA LEU A 343 -1.65 20.39 -8.06
C LEU A 343 -0.93 19.26 -7.31
N LEU A 344 -1.67 18.31 -6.72
CA LEU A 344 -1.07 17.17 -6.00
C LEU A 344 -0.28 16.21 -6.91
N ALA A 345 -0.49 16.25 -8.23
CA ALA A 345 0.24 15.44 -9.21
C ALA A 345 1.40 16.20 -9.88
N ARG A 346 1.47 17.53 -9.71
CA ARG A 346 2.47 18.42 -10.35
C ARG A 346 3.47 19.00 -9.37
N ASP A 347 3.11 19.07 -8.09
CA ASP A 347 3.93 19.63 -7.01
C ASP A 347 4.38 18.51 -6.04
N PRO A 348 5.62 18.02 -6.17
CA PRO A 348 6.16 16.97 -5.31
C PRO A 348 6.18 17.33 -3.82
N GLU A 349 6.45 18.59 -3.48
CA GLU A 349 6.53 19.06 -2.09
C GLU A 349 5.14 19.10 -1.47
N LEU A 350 4.16 19.66 -2.18
CA LEU A 350 2.78 19.66 -1.73
C LEU A 350 2.26 18.23 -1.54
N SER A 351 2.61 17.32 -2.44
CA SER A 351 2.23 15.91 -2.29
C SER A 351 2.90 15.24 -1.09
N ALA A 352 4.18 15.50 -0.85
CA ALA A 352 4.87 14.99 0.33
C ALA A 352 4.25 15.54 1.64
N ARG A 353 3.87 16.82 1.66
CA ARG A 353 3.14 17.42 2.80
C ARG A 353 1.77 16.76 2.99
N ALA A 354 1.07 16.42 1.91
CA ALA A 354 -0.18 15.67 1.98
C ALA A 354 -0.01 14.29 2.61
N VAL A 355 1.08 13.57 2.31
CA VAL A 355 1.40 12.28 2.97
C VAL A 355 1.49 12.47 4.48
N VAL A 356 2.31 13.42 4.95
CA VAL A 356 2.49 13.68 6.38
C VAL A 356 1.18 14.09 7.05
N ALA A 357 0.40 14.97 6.42
CA ALA A 357 -0.90 15.40 6.92
C ALA A 357 -1.88 14.24 7.09
N THR A 358 -2.01 13.39 6.07
CA THR A 358 -2.86 12.20 6.11
C THR A 358 -2.39 11.21 7.18
N TYR A 359 -1.08 10.96 7.28
CA TYR A 359 -0.54 9.96 8.21
C TYR A 359 -0.67 10.39 9.66
N ARG A 360 -0.56 11.69 9.94
CA ARG A 360 -0.86 12.26 11.27
C ARG A 360 -2.34 12.18 11.59
N ARG A 361 -3.23 12.56 10.68
CA ARG A 361 -4.69 12.42 10.86
C ARG A 361 -5.08 10.99 11.23
N LEU A 362 -4.45 10.02 10.59
CA LEU A 362 -4.70 8.60 10.81
C LEU A 362 -3.91 8.00 11.99
N GLY A 363 -3.02 8.77 12.61
CA GLY A 363 -2.19 8.33 13.73
C GLY A 363 -1.21 7.21 13.35
N LEU A 364 -0.69 7.18 12.11
CA LEU A 364 0.12 6.06 11.61
C LEU A 364 1.54 6.06 12.16
N PHE A 365 2.13 7.23 12.42
CA PHE A 365 3.48 7.32 12.95
C PHE A 365 3.63 6.67 14.34
N SER A 366 2.61 6.75 15.19
CA SER A 366 2.60 6.10 16.50
C SER A 366 2.37 4.59 16.42
N ARG A 367 1.96 4.07 15.26
CA ARG A 367 1.78 2.64 14.96
C ARG A 367 3.02 2.01 14.34
N CYS A 368 4.08 2.79 14.13
CA CYS A 368 5.36 2.30 13.65
C CYS A 368 6.50 2.82 14.54
N PRO A 369 6.52 2.47 15.85
CA PRO A 369 7.67 2.72 16.69
C PRO A 369 8.89 1.91 16.20
N PRO A 370 10.11 2.33 16.55
CA PRO A 370 11.33 1.63 16.16
C PRO A 370 11.28 0.13 16.45
N GLY A 371 11.50 -0.68 15.41
CA GLY A 371 11.50 -2.14 15.49
C GLY A 371 10.14 -2.83 15.71
N ASN A 372 9.02 -2.12 15.72
CA ASN A 372 7.70 -2.74 15.98
C ASN A 372 6.54 -2.05 15.23
N CYS A 373 6.54 -2.14 13.90
CA CYS A 373 5.48 -1.55 13.09
C CYS A 373 4.27 -2.48 12.93
N ASP A 374 3.08 -1.97 13.29
CA ASP A 374 1.79 -2.61 13.09
C ASP A 374 1.32 -2.43 11.63
N VAL A 375 2.00 -3.16 10.72
CA VAL A 375 1.80 -3.05 9.28
C VAL A 375 0.35 -3.36 8.88
N ASP A 376 -0.28 -4.34 9.52
CA ASP A 376 -1.69 -4.69 9.26
C ASP A 376 -2.63 -3.52 9.54
N HIS A 377 -2.47 -2.87 10.69
CA HIS A 377 -3.28 -1.70 11.03
C HIS A 377 -3.04 -0.56 10.05
N ILE A 378 -1.77 -0.29 9.73
CA ILE A 378 -1.39 0.78 8.83
C ILE A 378 -2.00 0.56 7.45
N LEU A 379 -1.85 -0.64 6.85
CA LEU A 379 -2.41 -0.93 5.53
C LEU A 379 -3.93 -0.95 5.50
N ARG A 380 -4.58 -1.41 6.57
CA ARG A 380 -6.04 -1.32 6.67
C ARG A 380 -6.51 0.14 6.67
N ARG A 381 -5.74 1.05 7.26
CA ARG A 381 -6.07 2.49 7.33
C ARG A 381 -5.74 3.25 6.05
N THR A 382 -4.68 2.87 5.32
CA THR A 382 -4.27 3.55 4.10
C THR A 382 -4.88 2.93 2.85
N LEU A 383 -4.77 1.61 2.68
CA LEU A 383 -5.17 0.88 1.47
C LEU A 383 -6.51 0.13 1.62
N GLY A 384 -7.07 0.08 2.82
CA GLY A 384 -8.30 -0.68 3.09
C GLY A 384 -8.11 -2.21 3.02
N THR A 385 -6.87 -2.72 3.06
CA THR A 385 -6.55 -4.15 2.93
C THR A 385 -5.33 -4.54 3.74
N THR A 386 -5.19 -5.82 4.08
CA THR A 386 -3.99 -6.42 4.70
C THR A 386 -3.33 -7.46 3.79
N ALA A 387 -3.82 -7.64 2.56
CA ALA A 387 -3.31 -8.66 1.64
C ALA A 387 -1.82 -8.48 1.27
N MET A 388 -1.28 -7.29 1.50
CA MET A 388 0.10 -6.91 1.16
C MET A 388 1.01 -6.75 2.38
N SER A 389 0.58 -7.12 3.59
CA SER A 389 1.32 -6.86 4.82
C SER A 389 2.72 -7.45 4.81
N GLY A 390 2.88 -8.72 4.42
CA GLY A 390 4.20 -9.35 4.33
C GLY A 390 5.14 -8.60 3.36
N ARG A 391 4.63 -8.24 2.18
CA ARG A 391 5.39 -7.47 1.18
C ARG A 391 5.82 -6.10 1.73
N VAL A 392 4.90 -5.38 2.37
CA VAL A 392 5.20 -4.05 2.92
C VAL A 392 6.17 -4.16 4.09
N GLN A 393 6.04 -5.19 4.93
CA GLN A 393 6.97 -5.45 6.02
C GLN A 393 8.39 -5.74 5.50
N ASP A 394 8.52 -6.53 4.43
CA ASP A 394 9.81 -6.81 3.80
C ASP A 394 10.42 -5.54 3.17
N MET A 395 9.59 -4.69 2.57
CA MET A 395 10.00 -3.38 2.05
C MET A 395 10.49 -2.44 3.15
N ILE A 396 9.78 -2.36 4.28
CA ILE A 396 10.19 -1.59 5.46
C ILE A 396 11.54 -2.11 5.97
N ALA A 397 11.68 -3.42 6.16
CA ALA A 397 12.92 -4.02 6.64
C ALA A 397 14.11 -3.76 5.69
N ALA A 398 13.88 -3.77 4.38
CA ALA A 398 14.91 -3.45 3.39
C ALA A 398 15.33 -1.97 3.45
N ALA A 399 14.37 -1.05 3.63
CA ALA A 399 14.63 0.37 3.80
C ALA A 399 15.37 0.65 5.11
N THR A 400 14.88 0.14 6.24
CA THR A 400 15.52 0.27 7.56
C THR A 400 16.95 -0.23 7.52
N ARG A 401 17.19 -1.43 6.99
CA ARG A 401 18.54 -1.99 6.87
C ARG A 401 19.46 -1.12 6.02
N TYR A 402 18.96 -0.56 4.91
CA TYR A 402 19.76 0.35 4.09
C TYR A 402 20.15 1.62 4.85
N LEU A 403 19.23 2.18 5.64
CA LEU A 403 19.47 3.38 6.44
C LEU A 403 20.47 3.12 7.57
N GLU A 404 20.44 1.91 8.16
CA GLU A 404 21.32 1.45 9.23
C GLU A 404 22.72 1.03 8.75
N GLU A 405 22.83 0.29 7.62
CA GLU A 405 24.10 -0.22 7.06
C GLU A 405 25.11 0.87 6.71
N ALA A 406 24.65 2.11 6.56
CA ALA A 406 25.50 3.22 6.20
C ALA A 406 26.14 3.90 7.44
N GLN A 407 25.97 3.35 8.65
CA GLN A 407 26.75 3.70 9.85
C GLN A 407 28.22 3.29 9.69
#